data_AF-A0A3P7LH68-F1
#
_entry.id   AF-A0A3P7LH68-F1
#
_cell.length_a   1.000
_cell.length_b   1.000
_cell.length_c   1.000
_cell.angle_alpha   90.00
_cell.angle_beta   90.00
_cell.angle_gamma   90.00
#
_symmetry.space_group_name_H-M   'P 1'
#
loop_
_entity.id
_entity.type
_entity.pdbx_description
1 polymer ?
#
loop_
_entity_poly.entity_id
_entity_poly.type
_entity_poly.pdbx_seq_one_letter_code
_entity_poly.pdbx_strand_id
1 'polypeptide(L)'
;MYRRCVAYENMNNMRDALVDVKRLLHMDPKNKAIQALAYRLEASVTSTKEETYSLSGKISSMLDVVAQEDPPPTLLSQAINNLVSLVLEMGSTAAERIWLHPSMPALFKLCLSPRQDVVNQTLHLFAALIEHNDAYALQLLQTLKPQYFIGRAFSTEEAVSLSMCKFLRRLLEGLTQVRKYQKAREAAVKASAKDKSKPQSLVPRNVYPPYKLGTFTIKCLCEIIFFRPRRNILVIIERFISLKQAT
;
A
#
# COMPACT_ATOMS: atom_id res chain seq x y z
N MET A 1 5.51 46.66 -7.33
CA MET A 1 5.11 45.32 -7.82
C MET A 1 6.27 44.33 -7.86
N TYR A 2 7.40 44.64 -8.49
CA TYR A 2 8.54 43.70 -8.59
C TYR A 2 8.96 43.09 -7.24
N ARG A 3 9.19 43.94 -6.21
CA ARG A 3 9.54 43.46 -4.86
C ARG A 3 8.47 42.55 -4.22
N ARG A 4 7.19 42.78 -4.51
CA ARG A 4 6.07 41.96 -4.01
C ARG A 4 6.03 40.60 -4.70
N CYS A 5 6.26 40.58 -6.02
CA CYS A 5 6.40 39.34 -6.78
C CYS A 5 7.54 38.46 -6.23
N VAL A 6 8.70 39.06 -5.94
CA VAL A 6 9.84 38.35 -5.34
C VAL A 6 9.51 37.84 -3.93
N ALA A 7 8.76 38.61 -3.14
CA ALA A 7 8.29 38.13 -1.84
C ALA A 7 7.37 36.91 -1.98
N TYR A 8 6.44 36.90 -2.94
CA TYR A 8 5.58 35.73 -3.20
C TYR A 8 6.37 34.51 -3.69
N GLU A 9 7.39 34.71 -4.52
CA GLU A 9 8.33 33.64 -4.92
C GLU A 9 8.99 32.99 -3.69
N ASN A 10 9.52 33.81 -2.77
CA ASN A 10 10.18 33.33 -1.55
C ASN A 10 9.21 32.62 -0.58
N MET A 11 7.93 32.95 -0.63
CA MET A 11 6.87 32.30 0.17
C MET A 11 6.30 31.04 -0.51
N ASN A 12 6.86 30.63 -1.66
CA ASN A 12 6.36 29.56 -2.50
C ASN A 12 4.91 29.76 -3.00
N ASN A 13 4.40 30.99 -2.95
CA ASN A 13 3.07 31.35 -3.44
C ASN A 13 3.16 31.69 -4.94
N MET A 14 3.36 30.65 -5.74
CA MET A 14 3.61 30.78 -7.18
C MET A 14 2.43 31.37 -7.96
N ARG A 15 1.21 31.23 -7.44
CA ARG A 15 -0.02 31.70 -8.12
C ARG A 15 -0.08 33.22 -8.14
N ASP A 16 0.13 33.86 -7.00
CA ASP A 16 0.12 35.31 -6.87
C ASP A 16 1.39 35.94 -7.47
N ALA A 17 2.53 35.24 -7.37
CA ALA A 17 3.76 35.63 -8.05
C ALA A 17 3.57 35.71 -9.58
N LEU A 18 2.92 34.71 -10.20
CA LEU A 18 2.65 34.71 -11.64
C LEU A 18 1.70 35.85 -12.07
N VAL A 19 0.72 36.20 -11.25
CA VAL A 19 -0.19 37.32 -11.55
C VAL A 19 0.59 38.64 -11.57
N ASP A 20 1.44 38.86 -10.57
CA ASP A 20 2.25 40.06 -10.48
C ASP A 20 3.31 40.13 -11.59
N VAL A 21 3.97 39.01 -11.93
CA VAL A 21 5.00 39.00 -13.00
C VAL A 21 4.42 39.23 -14.39
N LYS A 22 3.22 38.72 -14.68
CA LYS A 22 2.52 38.98 -15.95
C LYS A 22 2.13 40.43 -16.12
N ARG A 23 1.67 41.09 -15.04
CA ARG A 23 1.40 42.54 -15.06
C ARG A 23 2.69 43.35 -15.26
N LEU A 24 3.77 42.94 -14.59
CA LEU A 24 5.09 43.57 -14.76
C LEU A 24 5.61 43.44 -16.20
N LEU A 25 5.47 42.27 -16.83
CA LEU A 25 5.82 42.05 -18.25
C LEU A 25 4.99 42.91 -19.19
N HIS A 26 3.71 43.13 -18.90
CA HIS A 26 2.85 43.99 -19.71
C HIS A 26 3.23 45.47 -19.60
N MET A 27 3.63 45.92 -18.40
CA MET A 27 4.04 47.31 -18.16
C MET A 27 5.43 47.63 -18.71
N ASP A 28 6.38 46.71 -18.58
CA ASP A 28 7.78 46.91 -18.98
C ASP A 28 8.35 45.65 -19.67
N PRO A 29 7.96 45.40 -20.94
CA PRO A 29 8.28 44.16 -21.65
C PRO A 29 9.76 44.02 -22.03
N LYS A 30 10.54 45.10 -22.05
CA LYS A 30 11.97 45.07 -22.44
C LYS A 30 12.92 44.88 -21.26
N ASN A 31 12.40 44.86 -20.04
CA ASN A 31 13.21 44.74 -18.84
C ASN A 31 13.69 43.30 -18.62
N LYS A 32 15.00 43.09 -18.79
CA LYS A 32 15.64 41.78 -18.66
C LYS A 32 15.44 41.13 -17.28
N ALA A 33 15.37 41.93 -16.21
CA ALA A 33 15.17 41.40 -14.86
C ALA A 33 13.75 40.85 -14.66
N ILE A 34 12.75 41.48 -15.29
CA ILE A 34 11.35 41.03 -15.26
C ILE A 34 11.19 39.79 -16.14
N GLN A 35 11.80 39.76 -17.33
CA GLN A 35 11.81 38.59 -18.21
C GLN A 35 12.46 37.37 -17.55
N ALA A 36 13.61 37.55 -16.90
CA ALA A 36 14.30 36.46 -16.19
C ALA A 36 13.47 35.94 -15.01
N LEU A 37 12.83 36.85 -14.26
CA LEU A 37 11.92 36.47 -13.17
C LEU A 37 10.71 35.69 -13.69
N ALA A 38 10.09 36.13 -14.78
CA ALA A 38 8.95 35.45 -15.38
C ALA A 38 9.32 34.04 -15.86
N TYR A 39 10.44 33.90 -16.59
CA TYR A 39 10.91 32.61 -17.05
C TYR A 39 11.18 31.64 -15.88
N ARG A 40 11.81 32.12 -14.81
CA ARG A 40 12.08 31.32 -13.61
C ARG A 40 10.80 30.87 -12.92
N LEU A 41 9.83 31.76 -12.76
CA LEU A 41 8.53 31.43 -12.16
C LEU A 41 7.73 30.45 -13.02
N GLU A 42 7.72 30.62 -14.35
CA GLU A 42 7.05 29.70 -15.26
C GLU A 42 7.71 28.31 -15.25
N ALA A 43 9.05 28.24 -15.27
CA ALA A 43 9.79 26.99 -15.15
C ALA A 43 9.50 26.28 -13.82
N SER A 44 9.51 27.01 -12.70
CA SER A 44 9.20 26.48 -11.37
C SER A 44 7.76 25.94 -11.30
N VAL A 45 6.79 26.66 -11.86
CA VAL A 45 5.39 26.22 -11.90
C VAL A 45 5.19 24.99 -12.79
N THR A 46 5.90 24.92 -13.92
CA THR A 46 5.81 23.79 -14.84
C THR A 46 6.43 22.53 -14.20
N SER A 47 7.61 22.66 -13.60
CA SER A 47 8.26 21.60 -12.84
C SER A 47 7.40 21.12 -11.65
N THR A 48 6.83 22.04 -10.86
CA THR A 48 5.92 21.67 -9.75
C THR A 48 4.69 20.91 -10.24
N LYS A 49 4.12 21.32 -11.39
CA LYS A 49 3.00 20.59 -12.01
C LYS A 49 3.44 19.19 -12.42
N GLU A 50 4.55 19.06 -13.13
CA GLU A 50 5.09 17.78 -13.57
C GLU A 50 5.33 16.84 -12.39
N GLU A 51 5.91 17.34 -11.30
CA GLU A 51 6.10 16.60 -10.05
C GLU A 51 4.76 16.19 -9.43
N THR A 52 3.79 17.10 -9.33
CA THR A 52 2.45 16.83 -8.76
C THR A 52 1.69 15.79 -9.57
N TYR A 53 1.79 15.83 -10.90
CA TYR A 53 1.15 14.86 -11.80
C TYR A 53 1.93 13.55 -11.94
N SER A 54 3.21 13.55 -11.55
CA SER A 54 4.01 12.35 -11.50
C SER A 54 3.41 11.36 -10.50
N LEU A 55 3.73 10.07 -10.68
CA LEU A 55 3.38 9.03 -9.72
C LEU A 55 3.90 9.36 -8.31
N SER A 56 5.08 9.99 -8.21
CA SER A 56 5.67 10.36 -6.92
C SER A 56 4.85 11.44 -6.23
N GLY A 57 4.50 12.51 -6.93
CA GLY A 57 3.72 13.61 -6.36
C GLY A 57 2.31 13.18 -5.95
N LYS A 58 1.66 12.31 -6.75
CA LYS A 58 0.37 11.73 -6.39
C LYS A 58 0.45 10.91 -5.10
N ILE A 59 1.47 10.04 -4.98
CA ILE A 59 1.69 9.22 -3.78
C ILE A 59 1.99 10.10 -2.56
N SER A 60 2.92 11.06 -2.70
CA SER A 60 3.30 11.96 -1.62
C SER A 60 2.10 12.77 -1.13
N SER A 61 1.32 13.37 -2.04
CA SER A 61 0.11 14.12 -1.66
C SER A 61 -0.90 13.28 -0.86
N MET A 62 -1.11 12.01 -1.22
CA MET A 62 -2.01 11.11 -0.48
C MET A 62 -1.43 10.68 0.87
N LEU A 63 -0.13 10.42 0.93
CA LEU A 63 0.56 10.03 2.16
C LEU A 63 0.74 11.20 3.14
N ASP A 64 0.82 12.43 2.63
CA ASP A 64 0.83 13.64 3.46
C ASP A 64 -0.52 13.82 4.15
N VAL A 65 -1.63 13.56 3.47
CA VAL A 65 -2.97 13.51 4.10
C VAL A 65 -3.01 12.45 5.20
N VAL A 66 -2.44 11.27 4.96
CA VAL A 66 -2.37 10.19 5.96
C VAL A 66 -1.51 10.57 7.17
N ALA A 67 -0.49 11.40 6.98
CA ALA A 67 0.42 11.82 8.03
C ALA A 67 -0.07 13.02 8.85
N GLN A 68 -1.12 13.71 8.41
CA GLN A 68 -1.70 14.84 9.14
C GLN A 68 -2.26 14.41 10.51
N GLU A 69 -2.18 15.33 11.47
CA GLU A 69 -2.87 15.23 12.75
C GLU A 69 -4.33 15.64 12.51
N ASP A 70 -5.24 14.67 12.54
CA ASP A 70 -6.68 14.83 12.29
C ASP A 70 -7.11 15.32 10.88
N PRO A 71 -6.77 14.59 9.81
CA PRO A 71 -7.30 14.88 8.48
C PRO A 71 -8.83 14.69 8.44
N PRO A 72 -9.54 15.44 7.59
CA PRO A 72 -10.98 15.25 7.38
C PRO A 72 -11.31 13.78 7.08
N PRO A 73 -12.30 13.18 7.75
CA PRO A 73 -12.62 11.76 7.64
C PRO A 73 -12.79 11.22 6.22
N THR A 74 -13.44 12.00 5.37
CA THR A 74 -13.71 11.69 3.97
C THR A 74 -12.45 11.77 3.12
N LEU A 75 -11.62 12.79 3.36
CA LEU A 75 -10.37 13.01 2.66
C LEU A 75 -9.37 11.88 2.96
N LEU A 76 -9.29 11.46 4.22
CA LEU A 76 -8.43 10.35 4.63
C LEU A 76 -8.83 9.04 3.92
N SER A 77 -10.12 8.70 3.94
CA SER A 77 -10.61 7.50 3.26
C SER A 77 -10.38 7.55 1.75
N GLN A 78 -10.58 8.71 1.13
CA GLN A 78 -10.32 8.90 -0.29
C GLN A 78 -8.83 8.75 -0.62
N ALA A 79 -7.94 9.31 0.21
CA ALA A 79 -6.49 9.17 0.03
C ALA A 79 -6.05 7.70 0.06
N ILE A 80 -6.54 6.92 1.02
CA ILE A 80 -6.18 5.49 1.14
C ILE A 80 -6.71 4.69 -0.06
N ASN A 81 -7.97 4.91 -0.45
CA ASN A 81 -8.56 4.21 -1.59
C ASN A 81 -7.85 4.57 -2.91
N ASN A 82 -7.46 5.83 -3.09
CA ASN A 82 -6.68 6.24 -4.24
C ASN A 82 -5.29 5.59 -4.27
N LEU A 83 -4.64 5.44 -3.11
CA LEU A 83 -3.38 4.68 -3.01
C LEU A 83 -3.57 3.21 -3.44
N VAL A 84 -4.68 2.57 -3.04
CA VAL A 84 -5.03 1.22 -3.50
C VAL A 84 -5.16 1.20 -5.03
N SER A 85 -5.94 2.13 -5.60
CA SER A 85 -6.09 2.22 -7.06
C SER A 85 -4.76 2.42 -7.78
N LEU A 86 -3.88 3.29 -7.27
CA LEU A 86 -2.55 3.50 -7.85
C LEU A 86 -1.70 2.23 -7.83
N VAL A 87 -1.76 1.44 -6.75
CA VAL A 87 -1.07 0.14 -6.69
C VAL A 87 -1.64 -0.83 -7.72
N LEU A 88 -2.96 -0.90 -7.87
CA LEU A 88 -3.60 -1.79 -8.84
C LEU A 88 -3.30 -1.39 -10.29
N GLU A 89 -3.23 -0.09 -10.59
CA GLU A 89 -2.96 0.40 -11.94
C GLU A 89 -1.48 0.32 -12.31
N MET A 90 -0.59 0.73 -11.41
CA MET A 90 0.86 0.90 -11.69
C MET A 90 1.71 -0.25 -11.15
N GLY A 91 1.12 -1.19 -10.42
CA GLY A 91 1.74 -2.41 -9.92
C GLY A 91 2.91 -2.18 -8.98
N SER A 92 4.02 -2.87 -9.25
CA SER A 92 5.21 -2.89 -8.40
C SER A 92 5.84 -1.51 -8.20
N THR A 93 5.81 -0.65 -9.22
CA THR A 93 6.42 0.69 -9.15
C THR A 93 5.73 1.58 -8.12
N ALA A 94 4.40 1.56 -8.07
CA ALA A 94 3.66 2.29 -7.04
C ALA A 94 3.85 1.65 -5.67
N ALA A 95 3.81 0.32 -5.59
CA ALA A 95 3.98 -0.39 -4.33
C ALA A 95 5.33 -0.10 -3.66
N GLU A 96 6.42 -0.11 -4.42
CA GLU A 96 7.77 0.22 -3.93
C GLU A 96 7.87 1.67 -3.46
N ARG A 97 7.34 2.63 -4.24
CA ARG A 97 7.35 4.04 -3.88
C ARG A 97 6.56 4.33 -2.60
N ILE A 98 5.39 3.69 -2.43
CA ILE A 98 4.60 3.81 -1.19
C ILE A 98 5.38 3.24 -0.01
N TRP A 99 6.01 2.07 -0.19
CA TRP A 99 6.73 1.38 0.89
C TRP A 99 7.95 2.16 1.39
N LEU A 100 8.69 2.79 0.47
CA LEU A 100 9.89 3.57 0.77
C LEU A 100 9.60 5.01 1.21
N HIS A 101 8.34 5.44 1.16
CA HIS A 101 7.99 6.82 1.48
C HIS A 101 8.22 7.13 2.98
N PRO A 102 8.76 8.31 3.33
CA PRO A 102 9.01 8.68 4.73
C PRO A 102 7.78 8.63 5.63
N SER A 103 6.59 8.93 5.06
CA SER A 103 5.31 8.92 5.77
C SER A 103 4.66 7.53 5.90
N MET A 104 5.26 6.47 5.34
CA MET A 104 4.74 5.10 5.43
C MET A 104 4.43 4.64 6.87
N PRO A 105 5.23 4.97 7.91
CA PRO A 105 4.92 4.66 9.30
C PRO A 105 3.55 5.14 9.79
N ALA A 106 2.99 6.21 9.20
CA ALA A 106 1.65 6.69 9.55
C ALA A 106 0.56 5.68 9.18
N LEU A 107 0.74 4.88 8.12
CA LEU A 107 -0.20 3.81 7.76
C LEU A 107 -0.29 2.73 8.85
N PHE A 108 0.83 2.39 9.51
CA PHE A 108 0.77 1.46 10.64
C PHE A 108 0.01 2.03 11.83
N LYS A 109 0.09 3.34 12.07
CA LYS A 109 -0.71 4.01 13.11
C LYS A 109 -2.21 3.92 12.80
N LEU A 110 -2.60 4.07 11.53
CA LEU A 110 -4.00 3.92 11.12
C LEU A 110 -4.57 2.54 11.41
N CYS A 111 -3.76 1.47 11.43
CA CYS A 111 -4.22 0.15 11.84
C CYS A 111 -4.73 0.08 13.28
N LEU A 112 -4.31 1.01 14.13
CA LEU A 112 -4.72 1.10 15.54
C LEU A 112 -5.81 2.13 15.78
N SER A 113 -6.36 2.74 14.71
CA SER A 113 -7.42 3.74 14.80
C SER A 113 -8.73 3.13 15.34
N PRO A 114 -9.54 3.91 16.10
CA PRO A 114 -10.88 3.50 16.49
C PRO A 114 -11.84 3.36 15.29
N ARG A 115 -11.53 4.03 14.17
CA ARG A 115 -12.34 4.01 12.94
C ARG A 115 -12.10 2.75 12.12
N GLN A 116 -13.01 1.78 12.25
CA GLN A 116 -12.88 0.46 11.64
C GLN A 116 -12.91 0.50 10.11
N ASP A 117 -13.63 1.45 9.51
CA ASP A 117 -13.66 1.71 8.07
C ASP A 117 -12.27 2.07 7.54
N VAL A 118 -11.58 2.99 8.21
CA VAL A 118 -10.22 3.41 7.86
C VAL A 118 -9.25 2.24 8.01
N VAL A 119 -9.32 1.51 9.12
CA VAL A 119 -8.44 0.36 9.34
C VAL A 119 -8.61 -0.69 8.25
N ASN A 120 -9.85 -1.00 7.86
CA ASN A 120 -10.14 -1.98 6.82
C ASN A 120 -9.61 -1.53 5.45
N GLN A 121 -9.68 -0.23 5.13
CA GLN A 121 -9.10 0.34 3.91
C GLN A 121 -7.56 0.26 3.94
N THR A 122 -6.93 0.57 5.08
CA THR A 122 -5.49 0.44 5.26
C THR A 122 -5.02 -1.02 5.13
N LEU A 123 -5.77 -1.97 5.67
CA LEU A 123 -5.47 -3.40 5.49
C LEU A 123 -5.59 -3.82 4.03
N HIS A 124 -6.56 -3.28 3.29
CA HIS A 124 -6.67 -3.52 1.85
C HIS A 124 -5.46 -2.96 1.08
N LEU A 125 -4.99 -1.76 1.42
CA LEU A 125 -3.76 -1.21 0.86
C LEU A 125 -2.57 -2.12 1.14
N PHE A 126 -2.38 -2.55 2.40
CA PHE A 126 -1.29 -3.48 2.71
C PHE A 126 -1.38 -4.81 1.97
N ALA A 127 -2.59 -5.36 1.81
CA ALA A 127 -2.80 -6.56 0.99
C ALA A 127 -2.39 -6.34 -0.47
N ALA A 128 -2.70 -5.18 -1.05
CA ALA A 128 -2.29 -4.82 -2.41
C ALA A 128 -0.76 -4.66 -2.51
N LEU A 129 -0.12 -4.07 -1.51
CA LEU A 129 1.35 -3.93 -1.47
C LEU A 129 2.05 -5.30 -1.39
N ILE A 130 1.56 -6.21 -0.54
CA ILE A 130 2.10 -7.57 -0.40
C ILE A 130 2.07 -8.33 -1.72
N GLU A 131 1.07 -8.10 -2.57
CA GLU A 131 0.95 -8.78 -3.87
C GLU A 131 2.16 -8.53 -4.80
N HIS A 132 2.87 -7.42 -4.61
CA HIS A 132 4.04 -7.06 -5.41
C HIS A 132 5.38 -7.40 -4.76
N ASN A 133 5.43 -7.56 -3.43
CA ASN A 133 6.65 -7.93 -2.72
C ASN A 133 6.36 -8.70 -1.43
N ASP A 134 6.72 -9.99 -1.43
CA ASP A 134 6.52 -10.89 -0.28
C ASP A 134 7.24 -10.43 0.99
N ALA A 135 8.35 -9.67 0.86
CA ALA A 135 9.10 -9.16 2.00
C ALA A 135 8.27 -8.22 2.87
N TYR A 136 7.30 -7.52 2.26
CA TYR A 136 6.39 -6.63 2.97
C TYR A 136 5.49 -7.38 3.95
N ALA A 137 5.11 -8.62 3.63
CA ALA A 137 4.32 -9.46 4.52
C ALA A 137 5.07 -9.77 5.83
N LEU A 138 6.36 -10.05 5.73
CA LEU A 138 7.20 -10.32 6.91
C LEU A 138 7.34 -9.09 7.80
N GLN A 139 7.59 -7.93 7.21
CA GLN A 139 7.71 -6.68 7.95
C GLN A 139 6.37 -6.28 8.59
N LEU A 140 5.24 -6.48 7.91
CA LEU A 140 3.90 -6.27 8.48
C LEU A 140 3.64 -7.16 9.69
N LEU A 141 3.98 -8.45 9.60
CA LEU A 141 3.82 -9.39 10.72
C LEU A 141 4.70 -9.01 11.93
N GLN A 142 5.89 -8.47 11.69
CA GLN A 142 6.80 -8.04 12.75
C GLN A 142 6.33 -6.74 13.41
N THR A 143 5.78 -5.80 12.64
CA THR A 143 5.32 -4.50 13.14
C THR A 143 3.97 -4.60 13.84
N LEU A 144 3.00 -5.27 13.21
CA LEU A 144 1.66 -5.49 13.78
C LEU A 144 1.71 -6.78 14.60
N LYS A 145 1.84 -6.66 15.92
CA LYS A 145 1.98 -7.81 16.84
C LYS A 145 0.91 -8.89 16.59
N PRO A 146 1.21 -10.20 16.81
CA PRO A 146 0.25 -11.30 16.62
C PRO A 146 -1.12 -11.08 17.27
N GLN A 147 -1.14 -10.47 18.46
CA GLN A 147 -2.34 -10.15 19.23
C GLN A 147 -3.32 -9.24 18.47
N TYR A 148 -2.82 -8.31 17.65
CA TYR A 148 -3.64 -7.41 16.84
C TYR A 148 -4.46 -8.19 15.81
N PHE A 149 -3.83 -9.14 15.12
CA PHE A 149 -4.50 -9.97 14.12
C PHE A 149 -5.58 -10.84 14.73
N ILE A 150 -5.27 -11.49 15.84
CA ILE A 150 -6.20 -12.36 16.57
C ILE A 150 -7.41 -11.55 17.05
N GLY A 151 -7.18 -10.40 17.69
CA GLY A 151 -8.25 -9.55 18.21
C GLY A 151 -9.25 -9.12 17.13
N ARG A 152 -8.77 -8.72 15.94
CA ARG A 152 -9.66 -8.32 14.83
C ARG A 152 -10.30 -9.50 14.11
N ALA A 153 -9.60 -10.63 13.96
CA ALA A 153 -10.15 -11.83 13.33
C ALA A 153 -11.34 -12.39 14.10
N PHE A 154 -11.33 -12.26 15.42
CA PHE A 154 -12.43 -12.67 16.32
C PHE A 154 -13.32 -11.51 16.77
N SER A 155 -13.32 -10.39 16.05
CA SER A 155 -14.25 -9.29 16.32
C SER A 155 -15.70 -9.74 16.18
N THR A 156 -16.58 -9.20 17.01
CA THR A 156 -18.03 -9.42 16.92
C THR A 156 -18.65 -8.78 15.68
N GLU A 157 -17.98 -7.77 15.11
CA GLU A 157 -18.38 -7.13 13.86
C GLU A 157 -17.96 -7.98 12.65
N GLU A 158 -18.93 -8.45 11.88
CA GLU A 158 -18.71 -9.31 10.72
C GLU A 158 -17.81 -8.64 9.66
N ALA A 159 -18.05 -7.36 9.37
CA ALA A 159 -17.27 -6.63 8.38
C ALA A 159 -15.78 -6.55 8.75
N VAL A 160 -15.48 -6.37 10.04
CA VAL A 160 -14.11 -6.29 10.56
C VAL A 160 -13.43 -7.65 10.53
N SER A 161 -14.10 -8.70 11.02
CA SER A 161 -13.56 -10.06 11.03
C SER A 161 -13.33 -10.59 9.61
N LEU A 162 -14.27 -10.35 8.69
CA LEU A 162 -14.14 -10.74 7.28
C LEU A 162 -12.98 -10.01 6.58
N SER A 163 -12.85 -8.69 6.80
CA SER A 163 -11.74 -7.92 6.24
C SER A 163 -10.39 -8.43 6.76
N MET A 164 -10.30 -8.71 8.06
CA MET A 164 -9.09 -9.29 8.66
C MET A 164 -8.79 -10.69 8.10
N CYS A 165 -9.79 -11.56 7.92
CA CYS A 165 -9.61 -12.88 7.31
C CYS A 165 -9.10 -12.79 5.86
N LYS A 166 -9.61 -11.83 5.08
CA LYS A 166 -9.12 -11.56 3.71
C LYS A 166 -7.66 -11.07 3.73
N PHE A 167 -7.34 -10.16 4.65
CA PHE A 167 -5.98 -9.68 4.82
C PHE A 167 -5.02 -10.80 5.24
N LEU A 168 -5.37 -11.59 6.26
CA LEU A 168 -4.58 -12.72 6.74
C LEU A 168 -4.30 -13.74 5.64
N ARG A 169 -5.28 -14.01 4.77
CA ARG A 169 -5.05 -14.87 3.60
C ARG A 169 -3.92 -14.32 2.73
N ARG A 170 -3.94 -13.03 2.40
CA ARG A 170 -2.89 -12.39 1.58
C ARG A 170 -1.54 -12.36 2.28
N LEU A 171 -1.54 -12.08 3.59
CA LEU A 171 -0.33 -12.12 4.42
C LEU A 171 0.31 -13.51 4.40
N LEU A 172 -0.49 -14.56 4.62
CA LEU A 172 -0.04 -15.95 4.60
C LEU A 172 0.45 -16.37 3.21
N GLU A 173 -0.24 -15.98 2.15
CA GLU A 173 0.19 -16.24 0.78
C GLU A 173 1.57 -15.63 0.48
N GLY A 174 1.83 -14.40 0.94
CA GLY A 174 3.14 -13.75 0.80
C GLY A 174 4.24 -14.45 1.61
N LEU A 175 3.96 -14.81 2.87
CA LEU A 175 4.93 -15.49 3.74
C LEU A 175 5.26 -16.91 3.30
N THR A 176 4.26 -17.64 2.82
CA THR A 176 4.39 -19.05 2.43
C THR A 176 4.65 -19.23 0.95
N GLN A 177 4.71 -18.14 0.17
CA GLN A 177 4.85 -18.09 -1.29
C GLN A 177 4.13 -19.24 -2.01
N VAL A 178 2.99 -19.70 -1.46
CA VAL A 178 2.31 -20.93 -1.90
C VAL A 178 1.90 -20.80 -3.36
N ARG A 179 1.58 -19.58 -3.82
CA ARG A 179 1.29 -19.29 -5.22
C ARG A 179 2.49 -19.52 -6.14
N LYS A 180 3.70 -19.11 -5.73
CA LYS A 180 4.94 -19.38 -6.48
C LYS A 180 5.20 -20.88 -6.53
N TYR A 181 4.96 -21.59 -5.42
CA TYR A 181 5.06 -23.05 -5.36
C TYR A 181 4.07 -23.74 -6.30
N GLN A 182 2.79 -23.37 -6.27
CA GLN A 182 1.74 -23.93 -7.13
C GLN A 182 2.05 -23.68 -8.61
N LYS A 183 2.42 -22.44 -8.98
CA LYS A 183 2.78 -22.09 -10.36
C LYS A 183 4.01 -22.84 -10.85
N ALA A 184 5.03 -22.99 -10.02
CA ALA A 184 6.23 -23.76 -10.35
C ALA A 184 5.92 -25.26 -10.55
N ARG A 185 5.08 -25.82 -9.66
CA ARG A 185 4.61 -27.22 -9.77
C ARG A 185 3.83 -27.45 -11.06
N GLU A 186 2.87 -26.58 -11.38
CA GLU A 186 2.09 -26.67 -12.61
C GLU A 186 2.96 -26.52 -13.87
N ALA A 187 3.93 -25.61 -13.85
CA ALA A 187 4.89 -25.45 -14.95
C ALA A 187 5.75 -26.70 -15.13
N ALA A 188 6.24 -27.31 -14.04
CA ALA A 188 7.01 -28.55 -14.06
C ALA A 188 6.18 -29.72 -14.61
N VAL A 189 4.91 -29.86 -14.19
CA VAL A 189 4.00 -30.89 -14.70
C VAL A 189 3.69 -30.69 -16.20
N LYS A 190 3.50 -29.44 -16.64
CA LYS A 190 3.30 -29.11 -18.06
C LYS A 190 4.56 -29.41 -18.89
N ALA A 191 5.75 -29.16 -18.34
CA ALA A 191 7.02 -29.48 -19.00
C ALA A 191 7.23 -30.99 -19.12
N SER A 192 6.96 -31.77 -18.05
CA SER A 192 7.08 -33.23 -18.08
C SER A 192 6.04 -33.89 -18.99
N ALA A 193 4.84 -33.30 -19.13
CA ALA A 193 3.81 -33.81 -20.05
C ALA A 193 4.18 -33.61 -21.54
N LYS A 194 5.05 -32.64 -21.86
CA LYS A 194 5.53 -32.39 -23.23
C LYS A 194 6.71 -33.29 -23.63
N ASP A 195 7.49 -33.75 -22.66
CA ASP A 195 8.64 -34.63 -22.89
C ASP A 195 8.19 -36.11 -22.95
N LYS A 196 7.93 -36.61 -24.17
CA LYS A 196 7.46 -37.98 -24.43
C LYS A 196 8.52 -39.07 -24.15
N SER A 197 9.75 -38.68 -23.79
CA SER A 197 10.88 -39.61 -23.61
C SER A 197 11.01 -40.20 -22.20
N LYS A 198 10.28 -39.66 -21.20
CA LYS A 198 10.36 -40.08 -19.80
C LYS A 198 9.04 -40.67 -19.30
N PRO A 199 9.07 -41.70 -18.43
CA PRO A 199 7.85 -42.24 -17.83
C PRO A 199 7.12 -41.16 -17.03
N GLN A 200 5.81 -41.02 -17.27
CA GLN A 200 4.92 -39.96 -16.76
C GLN A 200 4.78 -39.87 -15.22
N SER A 201 5.48 -40.69 -14.43
CA SER A 201 5.20 -40.91 -13.01
C SER A 201 6.10 -40.17 -12.01
N LEU A 202 7.14 -39.44 -12.46
CA LEU A 202 8.08 -38.78 -11.54
C LEU A 202 8.03 -37.26 -11.67
N VAL A 203 7.16 -36.63 -10.88
CA VAL A 203 7.34 -35.21 -10.54
C VAL A 203 8.70 -35.09 -9.84
N PRO A 204 9.65 -34.26 -10.32
CA PRO A 204 10.97 -34.22 -9.72
C PRO A 204 10.88 -33.80 -8.26
N ARG A 205 11.48 -34.59 -7.36
CA ARG A 205 11.38 -34.43 -5.90
C ARG A 205 12.07 -33.16 -5.38
N ASN A 206 13.02 -32.63 -6.15
CA ASN A 206 13.89 -31.51 -5.79
C ASN A 206 13.79 -30.32 -6.78
N VAL A 207 12.59 -29.87 -7.14
CA VAL A 207 12.41 -28.67 -7.98
C VAL A 207 12.52 -27.37 -7.17
N TYR A 208 12.57 -27.45 -5.83
CA TYR A 208 12.18 -26.33 -5.00
C TYR A 208 13.32 -25.77 -4.13
N PRO A 209 13.46 -24.43 -4.04
CA PRO A 209 14.33 -23.83 -3.06
C PRO A 209 13.83 -24.16 -1.64
N PRO A 210 14.74 -24.43 -0.68
CA PRO A 210 14.35 -24.70 0.70
C PRO A 210 13.59 -23.52 1.30
N TYR A 211 12.43 -23.80 1.88
CA TYR A 211 11.58 -22.83 2.56
C TYR A 211 12.31 -22.29 3.82
N LYS A 212 12.88 -21.08 3.74
CA LYS A 212 13.59 -20.46 4.88
C LYS A 212 12.69 -19.48 5.62
N LEU A 213 11.65 -19.99 6.29
CA LEU A 213 10.94 -19.20 7.30
C LEU A 213 11.82 -19.12 8.54
N GLY A 214 12.14 -17.91 9.00
CA GLY A 214 12.86 -17.73 10.26
C GLY A 214 12.05 -18.33 11.43
N THR A 215 12.74 -18.82 12.45
CA THR A 215 12.13 -19.38 13.67
C THR A 215 11.12 -18.41 14.31
N PHE A 216 11.39 -17.11 14.25
CA PHE A 216 10.46 -16.05 14.68
C PHE A 216 9.14 -16.07 13.88
N THR A 217 9.22 -16.11 12.55
CA THR A 217 8.05 -16.14 11.66
C THR A 217 7.20 -17.37 11.91
N ILE A 218 7.84 -18.54 12.11
CA ILE A 218 7.15 -19.79 12.45
C ILE A 218 6.40 -19.63 13.77
N LYS A 219 7.04 -19.06 14.80
CA LYS A 219 6.38 -18.84 16.11
C LYS A 219 5.17 -17.91 16.00
N CYS A 220 5.29 -16.77 15.33
CA CYS A 220 4.17 -15.84 15.15
C CYS A 220 3.02 -16.46 14.34
N LEU A 221 3.34 -17.21 13.27
CA LEU A 221 2.34 -17.95 12.51
C LEU A 221 1.64 -19.01 13.35
N CYS A 222 2.38 -19.75 14.17
CA CYS A 222 1.81 -20.71 15.10
C CYS A 222 0.91 -20.03 16.14
N GLU A 223 1.30 -18.87 16.68
CA GLU A 223 0.46 -18.11 17.60
C GLU A 223 -0.85 -17.64 16.95
N ILE A 224 -0.82 -17.22 15.68
CA ILE A 224 -2.03 -16.80 14.95
C ILE A 224 -2.91 -18.01 14.59
N ILE A 225 -2.32 -19.10 14.09
CA ILE A 225 -3.05 -20.27 13.58
C ILE A 225 -3.56 -21.17 14.73
N PHE A 226 -2.74 -21.37 15.77
CA PHE A 226 -3.05 -22.26 16.90
C PHE A 226 -3.55 -21.49 18.13
N PHE A 227 -3.92 -20.21 18.01
CA PHE A 227 -4.61 -19.51 19.08
C PHE A 227 -5.88 -20.29 19.47
N ARG A 228 -5.85 -20.95 20.63
CA ARG A 228 -7.01 -21.63 21.23
C ARG A 228 -7.70 -20.65 22.18
N PRO A 229 -8.85 -20.08 21.83
CA PRO A 229 -9.61 -19.23 22.73
C PRO A 229 -10.37 -20.10 23.72
N ARG A 230 -10.37 -19.71 25.00
CA ARG A 230 -11.17 -20.39 26.03
C ARG A 230 -12.67 -20.16 25.77
N ARG A 231 -13.37 -21.27 25.53
CA ARG A 231 -14.83 -21.56 25.70
C ARG A 231 -15.90 -20.80 24.87
N ASN A 232 -15.71 -19.58 24.37
CA ASN A 232 -16.81 -18.85 23.68
C ASN A 232 -16.76 -18.82 22.15
N ILE A 233 -15.86 -19.58 21.51
CA ILE A 233 -15.67 -19.56 20.04
C ILE A 233 -16.34 -20.70 19.27
N LEU A 234 -16.89 -21.71 19.95
CA LEU A 234 -17.68 -22.76 19.29
C LEU A 234 -18.87 -22.16 18.52
N VAL A 235 -19.52 -21.15 19.11
CA VAL A 235 -20.66 -20.42 18.51
C VAL A 235 -20.25 -19.61 17.27
N ILE A 236 -19.00 -19.15 17.20
CA ILE A 236 -18.48 -18.35 16.07
C ILE A 236 -17.99 -19.27 14.95
N ILE A 237 -17.36 -20.40 15.29
CA ILE A 237 -16.96 -21.43 14.31
C ILE A 237 -18.20 -22.07 13.66
N GLU A 238 -19.26 -22.34 14.43
CA GLU A 238 -20.54 -22.80 13.87
C GLU A 238 -21.12 -21.80 12.86
N ARG A 239 -21.07 -20.48 13.15
CA ARG A 239 -21.47 -19.44 12.18
C ARG A 239 -20.60 -19.40 10.92
N PHE A 240 -19.28 -19.62 11.05
CA PHE A 240 -18.36 -19.65 9.91
C PHE A 240 -18.58 -20.88 9.02
N ILE A 241 -19.03 -21.99 9.60
CA ILE A 241 -19.41 -23.22 8.87
C ILE A 241 -20.76 -23.04 8.18
N SER A 242 -21.75 -22.42 8.84
CA SER A 242 -23.06 -22.14 8.23
C SER A 242 -22.99 -21.19 7.02
N LEU A 243 -22.10 -20.20 7.04
CA LEU A 243 -21.90 -19.29 5.89
C LEU A 243 -21.30 -20.00 4.66
N LYS A 244 -20.60 -21.11 4.85
CA LYS A 244 -20.03 -21.92 3.75
C LYS A 244 -21.07 -22.80 3.04
N GLN A 245 -22.27 -22.93 3.58
CA GLN A 245 -23.37 -23.74 3.02
C GLN A 245 -24.41 -22.89 2.27
N ALA A 246 -24.28 -21.56 2.26
CA ALA A 246 -25.23 -20.63 1.64
C ALA A 246 -24.72 -19.96 0.34
N THR A 247 -23.58 -20.41 -0.20
CA THR A 247 -23.03 -20.06 -1.54
C THR A 247 -22.73 -21.33 -2.32
#